data_AF-A0A1Q9RSX9-F1
#
_entry.id   AF-A0A1Q9RSX9-F1
#
_cell.length_a   1.000
_cell.length_b   1.000
_cell.length_c   1.000
_cell.angle_alpha   90.00
_cell.angle_beta   90.00
_cell.angle_gamma   90.00
#
_symmetry.space_group_name_H-M   'P 1'
#
loop_
_entity.id
_entity.type
_entity.pdbx_description
1 polymer ?
#
loop_
_entity_poly.entity_id
_entity_poly.type
_entity_poly.pdbx_seq_one_letter_code
_entity_poly.pdbx_strand_id
1 'polypeptide(L)' 'MVLAGPTCDGDDVLYRRTPCPLPLSLAAGDTVDLLAAGAYTASYASGGFNGVPPLPVHVVR' A
#
# COMPACT_ATOMS: atom_id res chain seq x y z
N MET A 1 -15.00 1.58 -4.85
CA MET A 1 -14.14 1.38 -3.66
C MET A 1 -12.85 2.14 -3.88
N VAL A 2 -12.22 2.65 -2.82
CA VAL A 2 -10.95 3.36 -2.86
C VAL A 2 -9.97 2.60 -1.96
N LEU A 3 -8.74 2.40 -2.41
CA LEU A 3 -7.69 1.79 -1.59
C LEU A 3 -6.92 2.90 -0.88
N ALA A 4 -7.12 3.04 0.42
CA ALA A 4 -6.43 4.02 1.26
C ALA A 4 -5.34 3.36 2.08
N GLY A 5 -4.28 4.11 2.38
CA GLY A 5 -3.25 3.71 3.32
C GLY A 5 -3.65 3.99 4.78
N PRO A 6 -2.79 3.61 5.74
CA PRO A 6 -3.09 3.66 7.16
C PRO A 6 -2.78 5.01 7.83
N THR A 7 -2.24 5.99 7.10
CA THR A 7 -1.78 7.24 7.70
C THR A 7 -2.94 8.19 7.98
N CYS A 8 -2.75 9.15 8.89
CA CYS A 8 -3.71 10.22 9.17
C CYS A 8 -3.61 11.36 8.15
N ASP A 9 -3.42 11.03 6.87
CA ASP A 9 -3.33 11.98 5.76
C ASP A 9 -4.43 11.66 4.75
N GLY A 10 -5.24 12.68 4.40
CA GLY A 10 -6.33 12.51 3.43
C GLY A 10 -5.83 12.19 2.02
N ASP A 11 -4.54 12.46 1.73
CA ASP A 11 -3.93 12.14 0.46
C ASP A 11 -3.34 10.72 0.37
N ASP A 12 -3.35 9.96 1.46
CA ASP A 12 -2.84 8.57 1.52
C ASP A 12 -3.79 7.57 0.83
N VAL A 13 -3.81 7.67 -0.49
CA VAL A 13 -4.74 6.95 -1.37
C VAL A 13 -4.00 6.41 -2.58
N LEU A 14 -4.11 5.10 -2.81
CA LEU A 14 -3.67 4.44 -4.04
C LEU A 14 -4.78 4.46 -5.09
N TYR A 15 -4.38 4.51 -6.36
CA TYR A 15 -5.29 4.45 -7.52
C TYR A 15 -6.42 5.49 -7.54
N ARG A 16 -6.22 6.68 -6.96
CA ARG A 16 -7.24 7.75 -6.87
C ARG A 16 -7.97 8.04 -8.19
N ARG A 17 -7.26 8.00 -9.32
CA ARG A 17 -7.79 8.32 -10.66
C ARG A 17 -7.99 7.10 -11.55
N THR A 18 -7.68 5.90 -11.06
CA THR A 18 -7.73 4.66 -11.85
C THR A 18 -8.61 3.67 -11.12
N PRO A 19 -9.77 3.27 -11.68
CA PRO A 19 -10.63 2.29 -11.03
C PRO A 19 -9.87 1.01 -10.70
N CYS A 20 -9.85 0.64 -9.42
CA CYS A 20 -9.27 -0.61 -8.92
C CYS A 20 -10.43 -1.46 -8.34
N PRO A 21 -11.06 -2.33 -9.14
CA PRO A 21 -12.11 -3.20 -8.65
C PRO A 21 -11.49 -4.28 -7.76
N LEU A 22 -11.98 -4.41 -6.52
CA LEU A 22 -11.69 -5.57 -5.67
C LEU A 22 -12.98 -6.35 -5.40
N PRO A 23 -12.89 -7.62 -4.98
CA PRO A 23 -14.06 -8.43 -4.64
C PRO A 23 -14.94 -7.77 -3.57
N LEU A 24 -16.26 -7.86 -3.73
CA LEU A 24 -17.21 -7.32 -2.73
C LEU A 24 -17.19 -8.08 -1.40
N SER A 25 -16.62 -9.29 -1.38
CA SER A 25 -16.43 -10.11 -0.20
C SER A 25 -15.17 -9.78 0.60
N LEU A 26 -14.34 -8.83 0.14
CA LEU A 26 -13.10 -8.44 0.82
C LEU A 26 -13.41 -7.94 2.23
N ALA A 27 -12.68 -8.47 3.22
CA ALA A 27 -12.88 -8.17 4.62
C ALA A 27 -11.55 -7.86 5.33
N ALA A 28 -11.65 -7.30 6.53
CA ALA A 28 -10.47 -7.06 7.36
C ALA A 28 -9.76 -8.38 7.67
N GLY A 29 -8.43 -8.41 7.50
CA GLY A 29 -7.60 -9.60 7.65
C GLY A 29 -7.25 -10.29 6.33
N ASP A 30 -7.94 -9.96 5.23
CA ASP A 30 -7.55 -10.42 3.90
C ASP A 30 -6.24 -9.76 3.46
N THR A 31 -5.48 -10.46 2.62
CA THR A 31 -4.23 -9.96 2.05
C THR A 31 -4.46 -9.40 0.65
N VAL A 32 -3.81 -8.28 0.33
CA VAL A 32 -3.84 -7.67 -1.00
C VAL A 32 -2.41 -7.50 -1.50
N ASP A 33 -2.11 -8.11 -2.65
CA ASP A 33 -0.79 -7.98 -3.29
C ASP A 33 -0.76 -6.79 -4.25
N LEU A 34 0.15 -5.86 -3.99
CA LEU A 34 0.48 -4.77 -4.91
C LEU A 34 1.61 -5.22 -5.83
N LEU A 35 1.23 -5.60 -7.06
CA LEU A 35 2.19 -6.09 -8.07
C LEU A 35 3.07 -4.96 -8.62
N ALA A 36 4.19 -5.33 -9.24
CA ALA A 36 5.14 -4.42 -9.88
C ALA A 36 5.76 -3.34 -8.97
N ALA A 37 5.82 -3.58 -7.65
CA ALA A 37 6.41 -2.66 -6.65
C ALA A 37 7.94 -2.81 -6.46
N GLY A 38 8.64 -3.43 -7.41
CA GLY A 38 10.08 -3.72 -7.28
C GLY A 38 11.01 -2.52 -7.53
N ALA A 39 10.53 -1.52 -8.26
CA ALA A 39 11.31 -0.33 -8.59
C ALA A 39 10.74 0.89 -7.87
N TYR A 40 11.62 1.70 -7.27
CA TYR A 40 11.33 2.97 -6.63
C TYR A 40 10.39 2.96 -5.41
N THR A 41 9.71 1.86 -5.09
CA THR A 41 8.84 1.80 -3.91
C THR A 41 9.62 1.86 -2.60
N ALA A 42 10.56 0.94 -2.39
CA ALA A 42 11.37 0.91 -1.17
C ALA A 42 12.32 2.13 -1.07
N SER A 43 12.87 2.59 -2.20
CA SER A 43 13.83 3.70 -2.20
C SER A 43 13.18 5.07 -1.97
N TYR A 44 11.88 5.24 -2.26
CA TYR A 44 11.13 6.47 -1.98
C TYR A 44 10.27 6.36 -0.71
N ALA A 45 10.29 5.23 0.00
CA ALA A 45 9.50 5.08 1.22
C ALA A 45 9.97 6.06 2.31
N SER A 46 9.03 6.84 2.84
CA SER A 46 9.27 7.68 4.01
C SER A 46 9.50 6.81 5.24
N GLY A 47 10.63 6.97 5.92
CA GLY A 47 10.88 6.29 7.20
C GLY A 47 10.16 6.98 8.35
N GLY A 48 9.18 6.32 8.97
CA GLY A 48 8.60 6.76 10.26
C GLY A 48 7.45 7.78 10.18
N PHE A 49 6.86 8.03 9.01
CA PHE A 49 5.70 8.93 8.91
C PHE A 49 4.53 8.39 9.76
N ASN A 50 3.94 9.23 10.62
CA ASN A 50 2.96 8.83 11.65
C ASN A 50 3.42 7.68 12.57
N GLY A 51 4.73 7.49 12.75
CA GLY A 51 5.28 6.39 13.54
C GLY A 51 5.16 5.01 12.88
N VAL A 52 4.76 4.94 11.60
CA VAL A 52 4.71 3.69 10.85
C VAL A 52 6.16 3.23 10.57
N PRO A 53 6.55 2.00 10.97
CA PRO A 53 7.92 1.53 10.78
C PRO A 53 8.24 1.35 9.28
N PRO A 54 9.53 1.36 8.90
CA PRO A 54 9.94 1.08 7.53
C PRO A 54 9.43 -0.28 7.03
N LEU A 55 9.04 -0.35 5.76
CA LEU A 55 8.60 -1.58 5.14
C LEU A 55 9.78 -2.58 5.03
N PRO A 56 9.66 -3.82 5.53
CA PRO A 56 10.70 -4.82 5.35
C PRO A 56 10.81 -5.23 3.88
N VAL A 57 12.04 -5.45 3.41
CA VAL A 57 12.33 -5.95 2.06
C VAL A 57 12.94 -7.33 2.18
N HIS A 58 12.29 -8.32 1.56
CA HIS A 58 12.76 -9.70 1.51
C HIS A 58 13.21 -10.05 0.09
N VAL A 59 14.39 -10.65 -0.04
CA VAL A 59 14.91 -11.16 -1.31
C VAL A 59 14.89 -12.68 -1.25
N VAL A 60 14.09 -13.29 -2.13
CA VAL A 60 13.96 -14.75 -2.26
C VAL A 60 14.58 -15.21 -3.59
N ARG A 61 15.08 -16.44 -3.61
CA ARG A 61 15.68 -17.06 -4.80
C ARG A 61 14.71 -18.03 -5.46
#